data_AF-A0A1B1NJ88-F1
#
_entry.id   AF-A0A1B1NJ88-F1
#
_cell.length_a   1.000
_cell.length_b   1.000
_cell.length_c   1.000
_cell.angle_alpha   90.00
_cell.angle_beta   90.00
_cell.angle_gamma   90.00
#
_symmetry.space_group_name_H-M   'P 1'
#
loop_
_entity.id
_entity.type
_entity.pdbx_description
1 polymer ?
#
loop_
_entity_poly.entity_id
_entity_poly.type
_entity_poly.pdbx_seq_one_letter_code
_entity_poly.pdbx_strand_id
1 'polypeptide(L)'
;YSAGGNLAFEVAQAMERKGLEVSDFIIVDAYLKEQPLPIDTGNDESAAYLPEAVREKVMKKKRNYQEYWAQLLNEGHIKASIHFIEAGIHPETSGHTGLTKWEGACGNYSEYTGFGAHKDMLEGTYAEKNADIILDILEKITSNQVILHKR
;
A
#
# COMPACT_ATOMS: atom_id res chain seq x y z
N TYR A 1 -0.18 -0.91 2.30
CA TYR A 1 -1.64 -0.85 2.49
C TYR A 1 -2.10 0.60 2.53
N SER A 2 -3.14 0.95 1.77
CA SER A 2 -3.70 2.31 1.72
C SER A 2 -2.61 3.38 1.54
N ALA A 3 -2.65 4.51 2.24
CA ALA A 3 -1.62 5.56 2.18
C ALA A 3 -0.17 5.06 2.45
N GLY A 4 -0.02 3.94 3.16
CA GLY A 4 1.25 3.26 3.38
C GLY A 4 1.86 2.68 2.11
N GLY A 5 1.06 2.31 1.11
CA GLY A 5 1.54 1.85 -0.19
C GLY A 5 2.30 2.96 -0.93
N ASN A 6 1.72 4.16 -1.00
CA ASN A 6 2.37 5.30 -1.64
C ASN A 6 3.69 5.68 -0.94
N LEU A 7 3.74 5.64 0.39
CA LEU A 7 4.97 5.90 1.14
C LEU A 7 6.02 4.79 0.91
N ALA A 8 5.61 3.53 0.93
CA ALA A 8 6.53 2.40 0.77
C ALA A 8 7.17 2.37 -0.63
N PHE A 9 6.48 2.86 -1.66
CA PHE A 9 7.05 3.04 -3.00
C PHE A 9 8.24 4.00 -2.99
N GLU A 10 8.11 5.15 -2.33
CA GLU A 10 9.23 6.12 -2.18
C GLU A 10 10.42 5.51 -1.41
N VAL A 11 10.12 4.67 -0.41
CA VAL A 11 11.16 3.94 0.34
C VAL A 11 11.87 2.95 -0.58
N ALA A 12 11.15 2.16 -1.39
CA ALA A 12 11.73 1.23 -2.34
C ALA A 12 12.65 1.95 -3.34
N GLN A 13 12.19 3.07 -3.92
CA GLN A 13 13.04 3.90 -4.78
C GLN A 13 14.29 4.43 -4.07
N ALA A 14 14.17 4.85 -2.80
CA ALA A 14 15.30 5.33 -2.03
C ALA A 14 16.30 4.20 -1.72
N MET A 15 15.82 2.98 -1.47
CA MET A 15 16.66 1.79 -1.28
C MET A 15 17.42 1.44 -2.55
N GLU A 16 16.72 1.36 -3.69
CA GLU A 16 17.34 1.04 -4.98
C GLU A 16 18.36 2.08 -5.43
N ARG A 17 18.09 3.38 -5.20
CA ARG A 17 19.05 4.47 -5.45
C ARG A 17 20.31 4.35 -4.59
N LYS A 18 20.21 3.72 -3.42
CA LYS A 18 21.36 3.42 -2.54
C LYS A 18 22.06 2.11 -2.89
N GLY A 19 21.66 1.45 -3.98
CA GLY A 19 22.23 0.17 -4.40
C GLY A 19 21.74 -1.02 -3.58
N LEU A 20 20.69 -0.86 -2.78
CA LEU A 20 20.04 -1.97 -2.09
C LEU A 20 19.06 -2.65 -3.05
N GLU A 21 19.00 -3.97 -2.98
CA GLU A 21 18.02 -4.75 -3.73
C GLU A 21 16.68 -4.78 -2.99
N VAL A 22 15.62 -4.45 -3.72
CA VAL A 22 14.24 -4.75 -3.34
C VAL A 22 13.72 -5.72 -4.39
N SER A 23 13.47 -6.97 -4.00
CA SER A 23 13.04 -7.98 -4.97
C SER A 23 11.59 -7.76 -5.38
N ASP A 24 10.72 -7.51 -4.40
CA ASP A 24 9.28 -7.47 -4.57
C ASP A 24 8.64 -6.44 -3.65
N PHE A 25 7.57 -5.82 -4.14
CA PHE A 25 6.80 -4.81 -3.43
C PHE A 25 5.31 -5.17 -3.45
N ILE A 26 4.79 -5.57 -2.29
CA ILE A 26 3.38 -5.96 -2.13
C ILE A 26 2.55 -4.75 -1.69
N ILE A 27 1.59 -4.37 -2.51
CA ILE A 27 0.70 -3.23 -2.32
C ILE A 27 -0.71 -3.76 -2.08
N VAL A 28 -1.28 -3.46 -0.91
CA VAL A 28 -2.66 -3.81 -0.58
C VAL A 28 -3.54 -2.56 -0.74
N ASP A 29 -4.39 -2.57 -1.76
CA ASP A 29 -5.45 -1.61 -2.06
C ASP A 29 -5.02 -0.14 -1.90
N ALA A 30 -3.92 0.19 -2.55
CA ALA A 30 -3.40 1.56 -2.66
C ALA A 30 -3.08 1.83 -4.12
N TYR A 31 -3.59 2.93 -4.66
CA TYR A 31 -3.42 3.30 -6.06
C TYR A 31 -2.28 4.31 -6.23
N LEU A 32 -1.72 4.37 -7.43
CA LEU A 32 -0.67 5.33 -7.78
C LEU A 32 -1.20 6.75 -7.59
N LYS A 33 -0.43 7.61 -6.93
CA LYS A 33 -0.84 8.99 -6.66
C LYS A 33 -0.17 9.96 -7.62
N GLU A 34 -0.91 10.38 -8.65
CA GLU A 34 -0.39 11.23 -9.73
C GLU A 34 -0.70 12.73 -9.55
N GLN A 35 -1.56 13.07 -8.59
CA GLN A 35 -1.94 14.46 -8.32
C GLN A 35 -2.06 14.73 -6.82
N PRO A 36 -1.83 15.99 -6.37
CA PRO A 36 -2.08 16.36 -4.99
C PRO A 36 -3.58 16.28 -4.71
N LEU A 37 -3.92 15.94 -3.47
CA LEU A 37 -5.30 15.92 -2.99
C LEU A 37 -5.47 16.94 -1.87
N PRO A 38 -6.67 17.51 -1.67
CA PRO A 38 -6.92 18.36 -0.52
C PRO A 38 -6.68 17.56 0.77
N ILE A 39 -6.13 18.23 1.78
CA ILE A 39 -6.01 17.65 3.12
C ILE A 39 -7.42 17.46 3.66
N ASP A 40 -7.71 16.25 4.15
CA ASP A 40 -8.95 16.00 4.88
C ASP A 40 -8.92 16.74 6.22
N THR A 41 -9.75 17.77 6.35
CA THR A 41 -9.92 18.57 7.58
C THR A 41 -11.13 18.14 8.40
N GLY A 42 -11.72 16.97 8.11
CA GLY A 42 -12.87 16.45 8.84
C GLY A 42 -12.59 16.26 10.34
N ASN A 43 -13.66 16.28 11.14
CA ASN A 43 -13.57 15.91 12.55
C ASN A 43 -13.22 14.43 12.66
N ASP A 44 -12.01 14.17 13.13
CA ASP A 44 -11.48 12.83 13.31
C ASP A 44 -11.54 12.43 14.79
N GLU A 45 -12.48 11.55 15.09
CA GLU A 45 -12.73 11.04 16.44
C GLU A 45 -12.06 9.68 16.69
N SER A 46 -11.19 9.21 15.78
CA SER A 46 -10.56 7.90 15.86
C SER A 46 -9.71 7.67 17.12
N ALA A 47 -9.33 8.73 17.82
CA ALA A 47 -8.59 8.68 19.07
C ALA A 47 -9.40 9.19 20.28
N ALA A 48 -10.72 9.38 20.16
CA ALA A 48 -11.55 9.98 21.21
C ALA A 48 -11.54 9.17 22.54
N TYR A 49 -11.37 7.85 22.45
CA TYR A 49 -11.29 6.94 23.60
C TYR A 49 -9.95 7.01 24.36
N LEU A 50 -8.93 7.70 23.82
CA LEU A 50 -7.61 7.79 24.43
C LEU A 50 -7.51 8.96 25.44
N PRO A 51 -6.68 8.82 26.49
CA PRO A 51 -6.36 9.94 27.37
C PRO A 51 -5.77 11.14 26.59
N GLU A 52 -6.07 12.36 27.01
CA GLU A 52 -5.70 13.62 26.31
C GLU A 52 -4.25 13.64 25.81
N ALA A 53 -3.29 13.37 26.70
CA ALA A 53 -1.86 13.43 26.39
C ALA A 53 -1.41 12.41 25.32
N VAL A 54 -2.12 11.27 25.21
CA VAL A 54 -1.88 10.25 24.19
C VAL A 54 -2.64 10.62 22.91
N ARG A 55 -3.88 11.07 23.06
CA ARG A 55 -4.74 11.52 21.97
C ARG A 55 -4.07 12.61 21.14
N GLU A 56 -3.53 13.65 21.76
CA GLU A 56 -2.83 14.73 21.05
C GLU A 56 -1.67 14.19 20.19
N LYS A 57 -0.85 13.28 20.73
CA LYS A 57 0.27 12.69 19.99
C LYS A 57 -0.18 11.82 18.82
N VAL A 58 -1.22 11.01 19.03
CA VAL A 58 -1.79 10.15 17.98
C VAL A 58 -2.38 11.00 16.85
N MET A 59 -3.19 11.99 17.20
CA MET A 59 -3.82 12.91 16.25
C MET A 59 -2.79 13.74 15.49
N LYS A 60 -1.74 14.23 16.18
CA LYS A 60 -0.64 14.94 15.54
C LYS A 60 0.10 14.07 14.52
N LYS A 61 0.41 12.82 14.87
CA LYS A 61 1.06 11.88 13.94
C LYS A 61 0.18 11.64 12.71
N LYS A 62 -1.12 11.40 12.92
CA LYS A 62 -2.08 11.17 11.83
C LYS A 62 -2.19 12.40 10.91
N ARG A 63 -2.34 13.60 11.48
CA ARG A 63 -2.39 14.85 10.73
C ARG A 63 -1.13 15.07 9.88
N ASN A 64 0.05 14.92 10.48
CA ASN A 64 1.31 15.05 9.74
C ASN A 64 1.38 14.06 8.57
N TYR A 65 0.87 12.84 8.78
CA TYR A 65 0.87 11.84 7.72
C TYR A 65 -0.15 12.16 6.62
N GLN A 66 -1.34 12.66 6.97
CA GLN A 66 -2.32 13.15 6.00
C GLN A 66 -1.78 14.33 5.20
N GLU A 67 -1.11 15.29 5.83
CA GLU A 67 -0.47 16.43 5.17
C GLU A 67 0.63 15.98 4.20
N TYR A 68 1.47 15.04 4.62
CA TYR A 68 2.48 14.42 3.75
C TYR A 68 1.83 13.70 2.56
N TRP A 69 0.88 12.81 2.82
CA TRP A 69 0.26 11.99 1.78
C TRP A 69 -0.53 12.84 0.78
N ALA A 70 -1.23 13.89 1.25
CA ALA A 70 -1.96 14.83 0.41
C ALA A 70 -1.07 15.47 -0.67
N GLN A 71 0.18 15.80 -0.31
CA GLN A 71 1.15 16.45 -1.21
C GLN A 71 1.99 15.45 -2.01
N LEU A 72 2.10 14.19 -1.55
CA LEU A 72 2.91 13.16 -2.19
C LEU A 72 2.47 12.89 -3.63
N LEU A 73 3.43 12.82 -4.55
CA LEU A 73 3.25 12.28 -5.89
C LEU A 73 4.17 11.07 -6.04
N ASN A 74 3.64 9.95 -6.51
CA ASN A 74 4.45 8.79 -6.84
C ASN A 74 4.84 8.88 -8.30
N GLU A 75 6.14 9.05 -8.56
CA GLU A 75 6.68 9.23 -9.90
C GLU A 75 7.79 8.21 -10.19
N GLY A 76 8.00 7.90 -11.46
CA GLY A 76 9.08 7.04 -11.91
C GLY A 76 8.79 5.56 -11.68
N HIS A 77 9.87 4.79 -11.49
CA HIS A 77 9.86 3.33 -11.55
C HIS A 77 10.68 2.73 -10.42
N ILE A 78 10.31 1.53 -9.99
CA ILE A 78 11.18 0.64 -9.18
C ILE A 78 11.57 -0.60 -10.00
N LYS A 79 12.72 -1.20 -9.66
CA LYS A 79 13.17 -2.47 -10.23
C LYS A 79 12.40 -3.65 -9.65
N ALA A 80 11.96 -3.54 -8.40
CA ALA A 80 11.17 -4.56 -7.73
C ALA A 80 9.92 -4.97 -8.54
N SER A 81 9.54 -6.25 -8.46
CA SER A 81 8.25 -6.69 -8.98
C SER A 81 7.14 -6.14 -8.10
N ILE A 82 6.06 -5.60 -8.67
CA ILE A 82 4.92 -5.12 -7.91
C ILE A 82 3.81 -6.17 -7.89
N HIS A 83 3.32 -6.47 -6.69
CA HIS A 83 2.15 -7.30 -6.45
C HIS A 83 1.03 -6.43 -5.88
N PHE A 84 0.01 -6.14 -6.69
CA PHE A 84 -1.13 -5.32 -6.29
C PHE A 84 -2.33 -6.18 -5.88
N ILE A 85 -2.72 -6.10 -4.61
CA ILE A 85 -3.86 -6.81 -4.04
C ILE A 85 -5.01 -5.81 -3.87
N GLU A 86 -5.99 -5.85 -4.76
CA GLU A 86 -7.17 -4.98 -4.77
C GLU A 86 -8.23 -5.46 -3.77
N ALA A 87 -9.03 -4.54 -3.21
CA ALA A 87 -10.14 -4.91 -2.33
C ALA A 87 -11.13 -5.85 -3.05
N GLY A 88 -11.69 -6.81 -2.31
CA GLY A 88 -12.68 -7.74 -2.86
C GLY A 88 -14.11 -7.19 -2.90
N ILE A 89 -14.36 -6.12 -2.16
CA ILE A 89 -15.65 -5.41 -2.13
C ILE A 89 -15.40 -3.94 -2.42
N HIS A 90 -16.08 -3.43 -3.44
CA HIS A 90 -16.02 -2.04 -3.82
C HIS A 90 -17.35 -1.35 -3.51
N PRO A 91 -17.34 -0.18 -2.86
CA PRO A 91 -18.55 0.61 -2.68
C PRO A 91 -19.16 0.95 -4.06
N GLU A 92 -20.49 0.85 -4.20
CA GLU A 92 -21.18 1.17 -5.46
C GLU A 92 -21.04 2.65 -5.87
N THR A 93 -20.70 3.52 -4.92
CA THR A 93 -20.46 4.96 -5.11
C THR A 93 -19.03 5.32 -5.52
N SER A 94 -18.07 4.41 -5.34
CA SER A 94 -16.70 4.60 -5.84
C SER A 94 -16.63 4.07 -7.25
N GLY A 95 -16.98 4.92 -8.21
CA GLY A 95 -16.56 4.70 -9.58
C GLY A 95 -15.04 4.64 -9.60
N HIS A 96 -14.45 3.45 -9.71
CA HIS A 96 -13.00 3.24 -9.94
C HIS A 96 -12.51 3.84 -11.26
N THR A 97 -13.41 4.49 -12.01
CA THR A 97 -13.16 5.25 -13.21
C THR A 97 -12.24 6.43 -12.88
N GLY A 98 -10.93 6.19 -12.89
CA GLY A 98 -9.89 7.22 -12.73
C GLY A 98 -8.80 6.92 -11.71
N LEU A 99 -8.77 5.73 -11.08
CA LEU A 99 -7.66 5.34 -10.22
C LEU A 99 -6.59 4.61 -11.04
N THR A 100 -5.35 5.10 -10.97
CA THR A 100 -4.22 4.52 -11.70
C THR A 100 -3.59 3.41 -10.90
N LYS A 101 -3.53 2.20 -11.49
CA LYS A 101 -2.80 1.05 -10.93
C LYS A 101 -1.31 1.13 -11.31
N TRP A 102 -0.48 0.24 -10.75
CA TRP A 102 0.98 0.39 -10.75
C TRP A 102 1.71 -0.25 -11.95
N GLU A 103 0.98 -0.69 -12.98
CA GLU A 103 1.55 -1.36 -14.17
C GLU A 103 2.73 -0.60 -14.79
N GLY A 104 2.62 0.73 -14.87
CA GLY A 104 3.64 1.61 -15.45
C GLY A 104 4.77 2.01 -14.51
N ALA A 105 4.81 1.49 -13.26
CA ALA A 105 5.77 1.88 -12.22
C ALA A 105 6.76 0.76 -11.83
N CYS A 106 6.71 -0.40 -12.51
CA CYS A 106 7.64 -1.53 -12.30
C CYS A 106 7.90 -2.35 -13.57
N GLY A 107 8.95 -3.18 -13.55
CA GLY A 107 9.26 -4.06 -14.69
C GLY A 107 8.35 -5.28 -14.78
N ASN A 108 7.97 -5.84 -13.64
CA ASN A 108 7.07 -6.99 -13.53
C ASN A 108 5.91 -6.63 -12.61
N TYR A 109 4.69 -6.86 -13.09
CA TYR A 109 3.47 -6.49 -12.38
C TYR A 109 2.52 -7.69 -12.29
N SER A 110 1.84 -7.83 -11.16
CA SER A 110 0.83 -8.87 -10.95
C SER A 110 -0.31 -8.33 -10.10
N GLU A 111 -1.54 -8.65 -10.50
CA GLU A 111 -2.76 -8.27 -9.77
C GLU A 111 -3.41 -9.45 -9.09
N TYR A 112 -4.01 -9.19 -7.94
CA TYR A 112 -4.75 -10.14 -7.13
C TYR A 112 -6.03 -9.46 -6.63
N THR A 113 -7.15 -10.18 -6.68
CA THR A 113 -8.37 -9.75 -5.99
C THR A 113 -8.33 -10.29 -4.57
N GLY A 114 -8.25 -9.42 -3.59
CA GLY A 114 -8.32 -9.74 -2.17
C GLY A 114 -9.76 -9.93 -1.68
N PHE A 115 -9.92 -9.88 -0.36
CA PHE A 115 -11.20 -10.06 0.32
C PHE A 115 -11.53 -8.88 1.23
N GLY A 116 -12.82 -8.56 1.32
CA GLY A 116 -13.33 -7.46 2.14
C GLY A 116 -13.29 -6.11 1.42
N ALA A 117 -13.94 -5.11 2.03
CA ALA A 117 -13.81 -3.72 1.59
C ALA A 117 -12.46 -3.15 2.04
N HIS A 118 -11.99 -2.07 1.40
CA HIS A 118 -10.71 -1.40 1.69
C HIS A 118 -10.35 -1.42 3.18
N LYS A 119 -11.21 -0.82 4.02
CA LYS A 119 -11.01 -0.64 5.46
C LYS A 119 -10.91 -1.95 6.26
N ASP A 120 -11.46 -3.04 5.74
CA ASP A 120 -11.60 -4.31 6.45
C ASP A 120 -10.58 -5.36 5.98
N MET A 121 -9.82 -5.11 4.90
CA MET A 121 -8.94 -6.12 4.28
C MET A 121 -7.93 -6.73 5.25
N LEU A 122 -7.37 -5.93 6.16
CA LEU A 122 -6.36 -6.37 7.13
C LEU A 122 -6.92 -6.57 8.53
N GLU A 123 -8.25 -6.70 8.65
CA GLU A 123 -8.94 -6.85 9.93
C GLU A 123 -9.88 -8.07 9.93
N GLY A 124 -10.17 -8.59 11.13
CA GLY A 124 -11.13 -9.66 11.33
C GLY A 124 -10.86 -10.90 10.47
N THR A 125 -11.93 -11.44 9.86
CA THR A 125 -11.87 -12.66 9.03
C THR A 125 -11.24 -12.45 7.66
N TYR A 126 -11.09 -11.20 7.20
CA TYR A 126 -10.43 -10.91 5.93
C TYR A 126 -8.91 -10.86 6.06
N ALA A 127 -8.39 -10.53 7.25
CA ALA A 127 -6.95 -10.55 7.52
C ALA A 127 -6.33 -11.92 7.21
N GLU A 128 -6.97 -13.02 7.65
CA GLU A 128 -6.52 -14.39 7.38
C GLU A 128 -6.51 -14.69 5.88
N LYS A 129 -7.61 -14.41 5.18
CA LYS A 129 -7.72 -14.67 3.74
C LYS A 129 -6.75 -13.86 2.89
N ASN A 130 -6.51 -12.60 3.25
CA ASN A 130 -5.56 -11.76 2.54
C ASN A 130 -4.11 -12.10 2.91
N ALA A 131 -3.86 -12.64 4.12
CA ALA A 131 -2.56 -13.17 4.50
C ALA A 131 -2.19 -14.40 3.66
N ASP A 132 -3.16 -15.27 3.30
CA ASP A 132 -2.91 -16.41 2.41
C ASP A 132 -2.41 -15.96 1.03
N ILE A 133 -3.00 -14.89 0.46
CA ILE A 133 -2.53 -14.31 -0.81
C ILE A 133 -1.09 -13.79 -0.68
N ILE A 134 -0.80 -13.09 0.42
CA ILE A 134 0.56 -12.58 0.69
C ILE A 134 1.54 -13.74 0.84
N LEU A 135 1.15 -14.81 1.53
CA LEU A 135 1.98 -16.00 1.72
C LEU A 135 2.29 -16.68 0.38
N ASP A 136 1.28 -16.86 -0.48
CA ASP A 136 1.45 -17.40 -1.83
C ASP A 136 2.44 -16.59 -2.69
N ILE A 137 2.42 -15.26 -2.55
CA ILE A 137 3.39 -14.38 -3.21
C ILE A 137 4.80 -14.63 -2.66
N LEU A 138 4.97 -14.62 -1.33
CA LEU A 138 6.26 -14.84 -0.67
C LEU A 138 6.86 -16.22 -0.98
N GLU A 139 6.03 -17.26 -1.07
CA GLU A 139 6.46 -18.61 -1.43
C GLU A 139 6.97 -18.69 -2.89
N LYS A 140 6.32 -17.99 -3.82
CA LYS A 140 6.77 -17.90 -5.22
C LYS A 140 8.10 -17.16 -5.35
N ILE A 141 8.29 -16.09 -4.59
CA ILE A 141 9.57 -15.35 -4.54
C ILE A 141 10.69 -16.26 -4.07
N THR A 142 10.46 -16.96 -2.96
CA THR A 142 11.44 -17.88 -2.37
C THR A 142 11.79 -19.02 -3.34
N SER A 143 10.77 -19.61 -3.97
CA SER A 143 10.96 -20.70 -4.94
C SER A 143 11.78 -20.26 -6.15
N ASN A 144 11.55 -19.05 -6.67
CA ASN A 144 12.32 -18.49 -7.78
C ASN A 144 13.78 -18.21 -7.40
N GLN A 145 14.03 -17.72 -6.18
CA GLN A 145 15.40 -17.50 -5.68
C GLN A 145 16.18 -18.80 -5.50
N VAL A 146 15.54 -19.87 -5.03
CA VAL A 146 16.15 -21.21 -4.90
C VAL A 146 16.57 -21.77 -6.25
N ILE A 147 15.82 -21.50 -7.31
CA ILE A 147 16.17 -21.92 -8.68
C ILE A 147 17.37 -21.13 -9.22
N LEU A 148 17.43 -19.82 -8.95
CA LEU A 148 18.54 -18.95 -9.36
C LEU A 148 19.88 -19.30 -8.69
N HIS A 149 19.87 -19.78 -7.44
CA HIS A 149 21.08 -20.18 -6.72
C HIS A 149 21.58 -21.61 -7.04
N LYS A 150 20.80 -22.41 -7.78
CA LYS A 150 21.17 -23.79 -8.18
C LYS A 150 21.72 -23.88 -9.61
N ARG A 151 21.86 -22.75 -10.31
CA ARG A 151 22.45 -22.65 -11.66
C ARG A 151 23.83 -22.00 -11.56
#